data_AF-V7IAA4-F1
#
_entry.id   AF-V7IAA4-F1
#
_cell.length_a   1.000
_cell.length_b   1.000
_cell.length_c   1.000
_cell.angle_alpha   90.00
_cell.angle_beta   90.00
_cell.angle_gamma   90.00
#
_symmetry.space_group_name_H-M   'P 1'
#
loop_
_entity.id
_entity.type
_entity.pdbx_description
1 polymer ?
#
loop_
_entity_poly.entity_id
_entity_poly.type
_entity_poly.pdbx_seq_one_letter_code
_entity_poly.pdbx_strand_id
1 'polypeptide(L)'
;MIRGEAENELEWPVKAIYGLRVGVMPVRGNGRHVLVYRVLRRILRPIVKRRLSLKTREESIGKQFLLLSNHTTNWDPIIIALGITDHMYFVASEHIFSWGLPSRVIEALASPIPIFKGATAAGTAIEVLDRIRTGHSIAIFAEGDRSFSGRTERIEPVIGKLAKNAGVSLVTFRIEGGYLTSPRWSDTFRKGRMKAGIVNVYDPVAIQSMTVQEVNEAIRNDLYEDACLRQRIERSEYRGKNLAEHMERVLFLCPRCKAAGSMISKDDTLRCSCGLKVTVDSFGMLHGVDIPFESVTDWDMWQRKQVKSLIDLADSGIIFSDDEVNLYTIGSGHVRVFHSGGTIGMDSGNLRIGGSSFSISSIPDMAIHGSQDLVFSCDRVNYELKSNKVFNAWKYLLLYRTTRGRDL
;
A
#
# COMPACT_ATOMS: atom_id res chain seq x y z
N MET A 1 35.19 29.84 -13.95
CA MET A 1 35.73 28.47 -13.76
C MET A 1 35.67 28.16 -12.27
N ILE A 2 34.52 27.71 -11.75
CA ILE A 2 34.41 26.99 -10.47
C ILE A 2 33.29 25.97 -10.72
N ARG A 3 33.68 24.80 -11.21
CA ARG A 3 32.93 23.56 -11.04
C ARG A 3 33.20 23.12 -9.61
N GLY A 4 32.17 22.96 -8.80
CA GLY A 4 32.30 22.49 -7.42
C GLY A 4 31.02 21.81 -6.97
N GLU A 5 31.09 20.47 -6.92
CA GLU A 5 30.30 19.59 -6.06
C GLU A 5 28.82 19.42 -6.40
N ALA A 6 28.57 18.59 -7.41
CA ALA A 6 27.32 17.88 -7.59
C ALA A 6 27.61 16.37 -7.62
N GLU A 7 27.83 15.74 -6.46
CA GLU A 7 27.99 14.27 -6.36
C GLU A 7 27.97 13.79 -4.89
N ASN A 8 26.78 13.51 -4.33
CA ASN A 8 26.49 12.38 -3.39
C ASN A 8 25.07 12.46 -2.77
N GLU A 9 24.01 12.36 -3.58
CA GLU A 9 22.60 12.47 -3.11
C GLU A 9 21.86 11.11 -2.98
N LEU A 10 22.57 9.98 -2.96
CA LEU A 10 21.99 8.62 -2.98
C LEU A 10 22.55 7.66 -1.92
N GLU A 11 23.27 8.13 -0.92
CA GLU A 11 23.84 7.27 0.12
C GLU A 11 22.78 6.88 1.18
N TRP A 12 22.10 5.76 0.95
CA TRP A 12 21.71 4.91 2.06
C TRP A 12 22.97 4.13 2.47
N PRO A 13 23.51 4.31 3.69
CA PRO A 13 24.67 3.53 4.10
C PRO A 13 24.25 2.06 4.17
N VAL A 14 24.62 1.27 3.16
CA VAL A 14 24.44 -0.18 3.18
C VAL A 14 25.32 -0.72 4.31
N LYS A 15 24.72 -0.99 5.47
CA LYS A 15 25.41 -1.65 6.58
C LYS A 15 25.59 -3.13 6.25
N ALA A 16 26.63 -3.45 5.50
CA ALA A 16 27.01 -4.83 5.22
C ALA A 16 27.61 -5.46 6.49
N ILE A 17 26.80 -6.22 7.24
CA ILE A 17 27.30 -7.06 8.32
C ILE A 17 27.78 -8.37 7.69
N TYR A 18 29.08 -8.46 7.41
CA TYR A 18 29.71 -9.68 6.90
C TYR A 18 30.03 -10.63 8.05
N GLY A 19 29.37 -11.79 8.09
CA GLY A 19 29.65 -12.89 9.03
C GLY A 19 29.35 -14.26 8.42
N LEU A 20 30.39 -15.11 8.36
CA LEU A 20 30.47 -16.58 8.16
C LEU A 20 29.46 -17.29 7.22
N ARG A 21 30.02 -17.88 6.16
CA ARG A 21 29.38 -18.69 5.11
C ARG A 21 28.55 -19.86 5.67
N VAL A 22 27.25 -19.65 5.86
CA VAL A 22 26.23 -20.71 5.77
C VAL A 22 25.69 -20.68 4.34
N GLY A 23 25.55 -21.84 3.70
CA GLY A 23 25.34 -22.04 2.25
C GLY A 23 24.40 -21.02 1.58
N VAL A 24 25.00 -19.95 1.04
CA VAL A 24 24.29 -18.91 0.32
C VAL A 24 23.91 -19.45 -1.06
N MET A 25 22.63 -19.73 -1.28
CA MET A 25 22.16 -20.22 -2.58
C MET A 25 22.17 -19.07 -3.61
N PRO A 26 22.60 -19.34 -4.87
CA PRO A 26 22.49 -18.37 -5.95
C PRO A 26 21.02 -18.14 -6.29
N VAL A 27 20.71 -16.97 -6.83
CA VAL A 27 19.36 -16.65 -7.31
C VAL A 27 18.96 -17.61 -8.43
N ARG A 28 17.89 -18.38 -8.22
CA ARG A 28 17.30 -19.24 -9.25
C ARG A 28 15.96 -18.69 -9.71
N GLY A 29 15.62 -19.00 -10.96
CA GLY A 29 14.35 -18.61 -11.58
C GLY A 29 14.10 -19.46 -12.81
N ASN A 30 12.84 -19.54 -13.24
CA ASN A 30 12.52 -20.15 -14.53
C ASN A 30 13.22 -19.35 -15.63
N GLY A 31 13.96 -20.01 -16.53
CA GLY A 31 14.75 -19.34 -17.56
C GLY A 31 13.94 -18.35 -18.41
N ARG A 32 12.66 -18.66 -18.67
CA ARG A 32 11.73 -17.74 -19.36
C ARG A 32 11.50 -16.48 -18.54
N HIS A 33 11.13 -16.61 -17.26
CA HIS A 33 10.83 -15.46 -16.40
C HIS A 33 12.06 -14.59 -16.17
N VAL A 34 13.24 -15.19 -16.00
CA VAL A 34 14.52 -14.47 -15.86
C VAL A 34 14.84 -13.66 -17.13
N LEU A 35 14.66 -14.26 -18.32
CA LEU A 35 14.86 -13.56 -19.59
C LEU A 35 13.87 -12.39 -19.73
N VAL A 36 12.59 -12.64 -19.46
CA VAL A 36 11.54 -11.61 -19.55
C VAL A 36 11.82 -10.46 -18.59
N TYR A 37 12.17 -10.75 -17.34
CA TYR A 37 12.55 -9.76 -16.34
C TYR A 37 13.69 -8.87 -16.86
N ARG A 38 14.76 -9.47 -17.40
CA ARG A 38 15.91 -8.74 -17.94
C ARG A 38 15.53 -7.83 -19.12
N VAL A 39 14.72 -8.34 -20.04
CA VAL A 39 14.27 -7.61 -21.23
C VAL A 39 13.35 -6.46 -20.84
N LEU A 40 12.29 -6.74 -20.06
CA LEU A 40 11.34 -5.72 -19.61
C LEU A 40 12.03 -4.63 -18.82
N ARG A 41 12.96 -4.98 -17.92
CA ARG A 41 13.75 -4.02 -17.17
C ARG A 41 14.51 -3.07 -18.09
N ARG A 42 15.16 -3.56 -19.15
CA ARG A 42 15.92 -2.73 -20.09
C ARG A 42 15.01 -1.80 -20.91
N ILE A 43 13.83 -2.29 -21.31
CA ILE A 43 12.85 -1.51 -22.10
C ILE A 43 12.15 -0.45 -21.22
N LEU A 44 11.70 -0.83 -20.03
CA LEU A 44 10.91 0.02 -19.14
C LEU A 44 11.76 1.07 -18.43
N ARG A 45 13.06 0.81 -18.20
CA ARG A 45 13.95 1.72 -17.46
C ARG A 45 13.90 3.18 -17.95
N PRO A 46 14.16 3.51 -19.22
CA PRO A 46 14.13 4.91 -19.66
C PRO A 46 12.73 5.53 -19.58
N ILE A 47 11.69 4.72 -19.81
CA ILE A 47 10.29 5.17 -19.79
C ILE A 47 9.91 5.56 -18.36
N VAL A 48 10.12 4.65 -17.40
CA VAL A 48 9.77 4.82 -16.00
C VAL A 48 10.63 5.88 -15.34
N LYS A 49 11.95 5.89 -15.58
CA LYS A 49 12.84 6.95 -15.04
C LYS A 49 12.39 8.34 -15.48
N ARG A 50 12.00 8.51 -16.75
CA ARG A 50 11.52 9.80 -17.27
C ARG A 50 10.12 10.15 -16.74
N ARG A 51 9.20 9.20 -16.72
CA ARG A 51 7.81 9.42 -16.32
C ARG A 51 7.68 9.73 -14.83
N LEU A 52 8.45 9.03 -14.00
CA LEU A 52 8.42 9.13 -12.54
C LEU A 52 9.48 10.08 -11.95
N SER A 53 10.33 10.67 -12.79
CA SER A 53 11.56 11.37 -12.36
C SER A 53 12.35 10.56 -11.30
N LEU A 54 12.45 9.24 -11.53
CA LEU A 54 12.94 8.27 -10.57
C LEU A 54 14.47 8.27 -10.49
N LYS A 55 14.99 8.57 -9.29
CA LYS A 55 16.39 8.30 -8.90
C LYS A 55 16.47 6.92 -8.24
N THR A 56 17.12 5.98 -8.92
CA THR A 56 17.39 4.63 -8.40
C THR A 56 18.71 4.10 -8.96
N ARG A 57 19.46 3.40 -8.11
CA ARG A 57 20.71 2.68 -8.42
C ARG A 57 20.39 1.23 -8.76
N GLU A 58 21.10 0.68 -9.74
CA GLU A 58 21.03 -0.75 -10.01
C GLU A 58 21.98 -1.49 -9.09
N GLU A 59 21.47 -2.49 -8.38
CA GLU A 59 22.26 -3.30 -7.46
C GLU A 59 21.94 -4.78 -7.64
N SER A 60 22.99 -5.60 -7.50
CA SER A 60 22.86 -7.04 -7.42
C SER A 60 23.05 -7.48 -5.98
N ILE A 61 22.12 -8.28 -5.49
CA ILE A 61 22.23 -8.97 -4.20
C ILE A 61 23.20 -10.16 -4.32
N GLY A 62 23.21 -10.83 -5.48
CA GLY A 62 24.10 -11.96 -5.77
C GLY A 62 23.79 -13.25 -5.01
N LYS A 63 22.77 -13.23 -4.15
CA LYS A 63 22.32 -14.35 -3.34
C LYS A 63 20.81 -14.38 -3.24
N GLN A 64 20.22 -15.52 -2.91
CA GLN A 64 18.78 -15.63 -2.68
C GLN A 64 18.32 -14.72 -1.53
N PHE A 65 17.16 -14.07 -1.72
CA PHE A 65 16.63 -13.11 -0.75
C PHE A 65 15.09 -13.09 -0.69
N LEU A 66 14.60 -12.62 0.45
CA LEU A 66 13.26 -12.06 0.62
C LEU A 66 13.40 -10.54 0.64
N LEU A 67 12.79 -9.84 -0.33
CA LEU A 67 12.74 -8.39 -0.39
C LEU A 67 11.44 -7.89 0.22
N LEU A 68 11.53 -6.99 1.18
CA LEU A 68 10.40 -6.27 1.75
C LEU A 68 10.47 -4.80 1.35
N SER A 69 9.35 -4.24 0.94
CA SER A 69 9.24 -2.83 0.56
C SER A 69 8.01 -2.18 1.17
N ASN A 70 8.08 -0.86 1.39
CA ASN A 70 6.87 -0.04 1.54
C ASN A 70 6.10 0.02 0.22
N HIS A 71 4.82 0.39 0.28
CA HIS A 71 3.94 0.44 -0.89
C HIS A 71 3.30 1.83 -1.03
N THR A 72 3.64 2.51 -2.12
CA THR A 72 3.26 3.90 -2.38
C THR A 72 2.50 4.06 -3.69
N THR A 73 2.79 3.27 -4.73
CA THR A 73 2.17 3.38 -6.06
C THR A 73 1.87 2.02 -6.70
N ASN A 74 1.04 2.01 -7.75
CA ASN A 74 0.85 0.80 -8.56
C ASN A 74 2.09 0.43 -9.41
N TRP A 75 3.08 1.33 -9.52
CA TRP A 75 4.31 1.12 -10.29
C TRP A 75 5.44 0.50 -9.45
N ASP A 76 5.22 0.31 -8.16
CA ASP A 76 6.27 -0.13 -7.23
C ASP A 76 6.95 -1.45 -7.64
N PRO A 77 6.24 -2.50 -8.14
CA PRO A 77 6.92 -3.71 -8.63
C PRO A 77 7.95 -3.41 -9.72
N ILE A 78 7.61 -2.49 -10.63
CA ILE A 78 8.49 -2.07 -11.71
C ILE A 78 9.65 -1.25 -11.15
N ILE A 79 9.39 -0.33 -10.21
CA ILE A 79 10.43 0.49 -9.56
C ILE A 79 11.47 -0.40 -8.88
N ILE A 80 11.03 -1.38 -8.08
CA ILE A 80 11.92 -2.36 -7.42
C ILE A 80 12.70 -3.15 -8.49
N ALA A 81 12.03 -3.63 -9.54
CA ALA A 81 12.70 -4.37 -10.61
C ALA A 81 13.76 -3.55 -11.38
N LEU A 82 13.61 -2.22 -11.45
CA LEU A 82 14.64 -1.34 -12.01
C LEU A 82 15.83 -1.14 -11.07
N GLY A 83 15.62 -1.24 -9.75
CA GLY A 83 16.66 -1.13 -8.73
C GLY A 83 17.43 -2.43 -8.52
N ILE A 84 16.79 -3.60 -8.65
CA ILE A 84 17.40 -4.91 -8.40
C ILE A 84 17.68 -5.64 -9.71
N THR A 85 18.91 -6.07 -9.95
CA THR A 85 19.26 -6.81 -11.18
C THR A 85 18.93 -8.30 -11.08
N ASP A 86 18.95 -8.85 -9.86
CA ASP A 86 18.58 -10.24 -9.59
C ASP A 86 17.08 -10.46 -9.80
N HIS A 87 16.73 -11.62 -10.36
CA HIS A 87 15.34 -11.98 -10.61
C HIS A 87 14.61 -12.29 -9.29
N MET A 88 13.35 -11.85 -9.18
CA MET A 88 12.46 -12.15 -8.06
C MET A 88 11.00 -12.25 -8.50
N TYR A 89 10.19 -13.00 -7.75
CA TYR A 89 8.74 -13.06 -7.91
C TYR A 89 8.05 -12.11 -6.95
N PHE A 90 6.94 -11.50 -7.36
CA PHE A 90 6.18 -10.59 -6.52
C PHE A 90 4.94 -11.27 -5.93
N VAL A 91 4.66 -11.01 -4.66
CA VAL A 91 3.33 -11.22 -4.10
C VAL A 91 2.42 -10.11 -4.61
N ALA A 92 1.27 -10.49 -5.17
CA ALA A 92 0.35 -9.56 -5.83
C ALA A 92 -1.10 -9.90 -5.50
N SER A 93 -1.94 -8.87 -5.35
CA SER A 93 -3.37 -9.08 -5.06
C SER A 93 -4.05 -9.84 -6.18
N GLU A 94 -4.99 -10.69 -5.78
CA GLU A 94 -5.90 -11.46 -6.64
C GLU A 94 -6.62 -10.58 -7.67
N HIS A 95 -6.80 -9.28 -7.40
CA HIS A 95 -7.43 -8.34 -8.34
C HIS A 95 -6.73 -8.28 -9.71
N ILE A 96 -5.40 -8.38 -9.76
CA ILE A 96 -4.65 -8.41 -11.03
C ILE A 96 -5.08 -9.61 -11.88
N PHE A 97 -5.51 -10.68 -11.21
CA PHE A 97 -5.93 -11.92 -11.85
C PHE A 97 -7.34 -11.86 -12.45
N SER A 98 -8.07 -10.77 -12.20
CA SER A 98 -9.42 -10.54 -12.71
C SER A 98 -9.46 -9.73 -14.00
N TRP A 99 -8.31 -9.30 -14.54
CA TRP A 99 -8.25 -8.40 -15.71
C TRP A 99 -8.47 -9.08 -17.07
N GLY A 100 -8.70 -10.40 -17.09
CA GLY A 100 -8.89 -11.14 -18.33
C GLY A 100 -7.57 -11.41 -19.05
N LEU A 101 -7.44 -11.01 -20.32
CA LEU A 101 -6.25 -11.33 -21.15
C LEU A 101 -4.92 -10.81 -20.57
N PRO A 102 -4.82 -9.57 -20.03
CA PRO A 102 -3.62 -9.11 -19.34
C PRO A 102 -3.17 -10.02 -18.19
N SER A 103 -4.12 -10.62 -17.45
CA SER A 103 -3.81 -11.56 -16.38
C SER A 103 -3.01 -12.74 -16.88
N ARG A 104 -3.49 -13.39 -17.94
CA ARG A 104 -2.84 -14.57 -18.54
C ARG A 104 -1.41 -14.27 -19.00
N VAL A 105 -1.19 -13.07 -19.54
CA VAL A 105 0.14 -12.61 -19.95
C VAL A 105 1.04 -12.42 -18.73
N ILE A 106 0.58 -11.72 -17.69
CA ILE A 106 1.35 -11.50 -16.46
C ILE A 106 1.66 -12.83 -15.77
N GLU A 107 0.68 -13.73 -15.67
CA GLU A 107 0.84 -15.08 -15.09
C GLU A 107 1.90 -15.88 -15.83
N ALA A 108 1.86 -15.88 -17.18
CA ALA A 108 2.84 -16.58 -17.98
C ALA A 108 4.23 -15.92 -17.90
N LEU A 109 4.32 -14.60 -17.86
CA LEU A 109 5.60 -13.91 -18.02
C LEU A 109 6.31 -13.64 -16.70
N ALA A 110 5.58 -13.50 -15.61
CA ALA A 110 6.09 -13.07 -14.31
C ALA A 110 5.64 -13.94 -13.13
N SER A 111 4.67 -14.85 -13.31
CA SER A 111 4.18 -15.79 -12.28
C SER A 111 4.02 -15.17 -10.87
N PRO A 112 3.20 -14.11 -10.72
CA PRO A 112 2.96 -13.49 -9.43
C PRO A 112 2.35 -14.50 -8.44
N ILE A 113 2.68 -14.34 -7.15
CA ILE A 113 2.13 -15.14 -6.06
C ILE A 113 0.85 -14.47 -5.58
N PRO A 114 -0.33 -15.10 -5.69
CA PRO A 114 -1.59 -14.46 -5.32
C PRO A 114 -1.71 -14.29 -3.80
N ILE A 115 -2.25 -13.14 -3.39
CA ILE A 115 -2.78 -12.90 -2.05
C ILE A 115 -4.23 -12.45 -2.18
N PHE A 116 -5.12 -13.03 -1.39
CA PHE A 116 -6.51 -12.59 -1.30
C PHE A 116 -6.65 -11.52 -0.23
N LYS A 117 -7.05 -10.31 -0.62
CA LYS A 117 -7.28 -9.21 0.32
C LYS A 117 -8.64 -9.37 0.99
N GLY A 118 -8.72 -9.09 2.29
CA GLY A 118 -9.95 -9.34 3.05
C GLY A 118 -10.14 -10.80 3.45
N ALA A 119 -9.15 -11.67 3.20
CA ALA A 119 -9.13 -13.07 3.62
C ALA A 119 -7.86 -13.39 4.43
N THR A 120 -7.71 -14.65 4.88
CA THR A 120 -6.53 -15.06 5.65
C THR A 120 -5.28 -15.20 4.76
N ALA A 121 -4.16 -14.60 5.19
CA ALA A 121 -2.90 -14.63 4.42
C ALA A 121 -2.03 -15.89 4.64
N ALA A 122 -2.52 -16.88 5.41
CA ALA A 122 -1.72 -18.05 5.80
C ALA A 122 -1.30 -18.91 4.59
N GLY A 123 -2.21 -19.12 3.63
CA GLY A 123 -1.90 -19.87 2.40
C GLY A 123 -0.81 -19.20 1.57
N THR A 124 -0.87 -17.86 1.42
CA THR A 124 0.17 -17.09 0.72
C THR A 124 1.53 -17.20 1.43
N ALA A 125 1.57 -17.15 2.76
CA ALA A 125 2.83 -17.30 3.50
C ALA A 125 3.48 -18.68 3.28
N ILE A 126 2.68 -19.75 3.18
CA ILE A 126 3.16 -21.10 2.87
C ILE A 126 3.74 -21.14 1.46
N GLU A 127 3.01 -20.66 0.45
CA GLU A 127 3.47 -20.60 -0.95
C GLU A 127 4.78 -19.79 -1.09
N VAL A 128 4.88 -18.66 -0.40
CA VAL A 128 6.12 -17.86 -0.35
C VAL A 128 7.28 -18.70 0.18
N LEU A 129 7.10 -19.38 1.32
CA LEU A 129 8.16 -20.22 1.91
C LEU A 129 8.53 -21.39 0.99
N ASP A 130 7.58 -22.02 0.32
CA ASP A 130 7.83 -23.12 -0.62
C ASP A 130 8.59 -22.66 -1.86
N ARG A 131 8.26 -21.49 -2.40
CA ARG A 131 9.04 -20.88 -3.50
C ARG A 131 10.45 -20.49 -3.08
N ILE A 132 10.63 -20.04 -1.84
CA ILE A 132 11.97 -19.80 -1.28
C ILE A 132 12.73 -21.12 -1.14
N ARG A 133 12.13 -22.19 -0.61
CA ARG A 133 12.79 -23.51 -0.51
C ARG A 133 13.23 -24.07 -1.87
N THR A 134 12.52 -23.72 -2.95
CA THR A 134 12.89 -24.11 -4.32
C THR A 134 13.92 -23.19 -4.99
N GLY A 135 14.48 -22.22 -4.26
CA GLY A 135 15.60 -21.37 -4.69
C GLY A 135 15.21 -20.03 -5.30
N HIS A 136 13.93 -19.64 -5.23
CA HIS A 136 13.46 -18.37 -5.78
C HIS A 136 13.56 -17.22 -4.79
N SER A 137 13.98 -16.04 -5.27
CA SER A 137 13.84 -14.79 -4.51
C SER A 137 12.43 -14.23 -4.64
N ILE A 138 11.93 -13.59 -3.58
CA ILE A 138 10.55 -13.09 -3.51
C ILE A 138 10.54 -11.65 -3.02
N ALA A 139 9.68 -10.82 -3.58
CA ALA A 139 9.40 -9.47 -3.14
C ALA A 139 7.96 -9.35 -2.60
N ILE A 140 7.83 -8.72 -1.43
CA ILE A 140 6.57 -8.50 -0.74
C ILE A 140 6.48 -7.03 -0.32
N PHE A 141 5.32 -6.43 -0.54
CA PHE A 141 4.97 -5.14 0.05
C PHE A 141 4.49 -5.36 1.48
N ALA A 142 5.31 -4.96 2.45
CA ALA A 142 5.15 -5.35 3.85
C ALA A 142 3.85 -4.81 4.49
N GLU A 143 3.33 -3.69 3.99
CA GLU A 143 2.08 -3.06 4.42
C GLU A 143 0.81 -3.77 3.90
N GLY A 144 0.92 -4.58 2.83
CA GLY A 144 -0.22 -5.21 2.14
C GLY A 144 -1.10 -4.26 1.31
N ASP A 145 -1.17 -2.99 1.70
CA ASP A 145 -1.84 -1.90 1.00
C ASP A 145 -0.90 -0.78 0.62
N ARG A 146 -1.23 -0.05 -0.45
CA ARG A 146 -0.62 1.26 -0.71
C ARG A 146 -1.01 2.22 0.40
N SER A 147 -0.05 3.03 0.86
CA SER A 147 -0.29 4.11 1.80
C SER A 147 -1.51 4.96 1.41
N PHE A 148 -2.41 5.16 2.38
CA PHE A 148 -3.64 5.93 2.18
C PHE A 148 -3.38 7.43 2.29
N SER A 149 -2.52 7.83 3.21
CA SER A 149 -2.29 9.22 3.60
C SER A 149 -0.85 9.70 3.42
N GLY A 150 0.04 8.86 2.89
CA GLY A 150 1.43 9.21 2.58
C GLY A 150 2.44 8.83 3.66
N ARG A 151 1.97 8.20 4.73
CA ARG A 151 2.79 7.57 5.76
C ARG A 151 2.73 6.05 5.61
N THR A 152 3.83 5.36 5.89
CA THR A 152 3.85 3.88 5.95
C THR A 152 2.80 3.41 6.96
N GLU A 153 1.89 2.55 6.52
CA GLU A 153 0.87 1.90 7.33
C GLU A 153 1.47 0.82 8.24
N ARG A 154 0.63 0.27 9.12
CA ARG A 154 1.03 -0.80 10.04
C ARG A 154 1.55 -2.02 9.28
N ILE A 155 2.78 -2.42 9.58
CA ILE A 155 3.36 -3.69 9.13
C ILE A 155 3.01 -4.76 10.16
N GLU A 156 2.29 -5.79 9.74
CA GLU A 156 1.84 -6.86 10.63
C GLU A 156 3.03 -7.64 11.21
N PRO A 157 3.04 -7.96 12.53
CA PRO A 157 4.15 -8.70 13.16
C PRO A 157 4.47 -10.06 12.54
N VAL A 158 3.50 -10.64 11.79
CA VAL A 158 3.68 -11.88 11.04
C VAL A 158 4.76 -11.75 9.95
N ILE A 159 5.03 -10.54 9.44
CA ILE A 159 6.06 -10.29 8.43
C ILE A 159 7.45 -10.59 8.99
N GLY A 160 7.76 -10.21 10.23
CA GLY A 160 9.03 -10.58 10.87
C GLY A 160 9.17 -12.08 11.08
N LYS A 161 8.08 -12.78 11.40
CA LYS A 161 8.07 -14.26 11.48
C LYS A 161 8.32 -14.89 10.12
N LEU A 162 7.71 -14.36 9.05
CA LEU A 162 7.96 -14.80 7.68
C LEU A 162 9.42 -14.61 7.28
N ALA A 163 10.00 -13.44 7.57
CA ALA A 163 11.41 -13.15 7.28
C ALA A 163 12.36 -14.10 8.00
N LYS A 164 12.10 -14.41 9.28
CA LYS A 164 12.87 -15.45 10.01
C LYS A 164 12.71 -16.83 9.38
N ASN A 165 11.48 -17.24 9.10
CA ASN A 165 11.21 -18.58 8.56
C ASN A 165 11.71 -18.77 7.13
N ALA A 166 11.91 -17.68 6.39
CA ALA A 166 12.42 -17.72 5.02
C ALA A 166 13.83 -18.31 4.94
N GLY A 167 14.66 -18.16 5.98
CA GLY A 167 16.01 -18.74 6.02
C GLY A 167 16.97 -18.20 4.95
N VAL A 168 16.63 -17.08 4.29
CA VAL A 168 17.42 -16.41 3.25
C VAL A 168 17.71 -14.97 3.64
N SER A 169 18.50 -14.26 2.83
CA SER A 169 18.84 -12.86 3.14
C SER A 169 17.58 -12.00 3.14
N LEU A 170 17.43 -11.11 4.11
CA LEU A 170 16.36 -10.12 4.12
C LEU A 170 16.88 -8.84 3.48
N VAL A 171 16.23 -8.38 2.42
CA VAL A 171 16.52 -7.09 1.76
C VAL A 171 15.39 -6.13 2.08
N THR A 172 15.69 -4.97 2.65
CA THR A 172 14.72 -3.89 2.81
C THR A 172 14.92 -2.85 1.72
N PHE A 173 13.85 -2.46 1.06
CA PHE A 173 13.87 -1.54 -0.07
C PHE A 173 12.84 -0.44 0.15
N ARG A 174 13.24 0.83 0.08
CA ARG A 174 12.32 1.96 0.32
C ARG A 174 12.07 2.73 -0.96
N ILE A 175 10.82 3.14 -1.15
CA ILE A 175 10.34 4.02 -2.21
C ILE A 175 9.82 5.31 -1.57
N GLU A 176 10.35 6.44 -1.99
CA GLU A 176 9.99 7.79 -1.53
C GLU A 176 9.42 8.62 -2.68
N GLY A 177 8.52 9.55 -2.36
CA GLY A 177 7.87 10.43 -3.34
C GLY A 177 6.75 9.77 -4.15
N GLY A 178 6.56 8.45 -4.03
CA GLY A 178 5.52 7.72 -4.73
C GLY A 178 4.10 8.15 -4.35
N TYR A 179 3.86 8.37 -3.06
CA TYR A 179 2.54 8.83 -2.59
C TYR A 179 2.13 10.15 -3.26
N LEU A 180 3.00 11.16 -3.29
CA LEU A 180 2.69 12.45 -3.90
C LEU A 180 2.61 12.38 -5.43
N THR A 181 3.22 11.35 -6.03
CA THR A 181 3.21 11.11 -7.47
C THR A 181 1.90 10.46 -7.94
N SER A 182 1.38 9.50 -7.19
CA SER A 182 0.12 8.81 -7.49
C SER A 182 -0.60 8.46 -6.19
N PRO A 183 -1.20 9.46 -5.49
CA PRO A 183 -1.90 9.22 -4.25
C PRO A 183 -3.01 8.20 -4.48
N ARG A 184 -3.21 7.29 -3.53
CA ARG A 184 -4.19 6.20 -3.67
C ARG A 184 -5.61 6.70 -3.97
N TRP A 185 -5.97 7.84 -3.39
CA TRP A 185 -7.28 8.45 -3.52
C TRP A 185 -7.47 9.17 -4.87
N SER A 186 -6.39 9.53 -5.59
CA SER A 186 -6.47 10.27 -6.85
C SER A 186 -6.49 9.35 -8.07
N ASP A 187 -7.18 9.80 -9.12
CA ASP A 187 -7.15 9.14 -10.44
C ASP A 187 -6.12 9.79 -11.39
N THR A 188 -5.52 10.91 -10.98
CA THR A 188 -4.52 11.63 -11.77
C THR A 188 -3.10 11.28 -11.32
N PHE A 189 -2.16 11.55 -12.23
CA PHE A 189 -0.74 11.30 -12.02
C PHE A 189 0.00 12.64 -11.95
N ARG A 190 0.91 12.79 -10.98
CA ARG A 190 1.72 14.00 -10.79
C ARG A 190 3.18 13.72 -11.13
N LYS A 191 3.82 14.63 -11.83
CA LYS A 191 5.25 14.54 -12.12
C LYS A 191 6.03 15.23 -11.00
N GLY A 192 6.69 14.44 -10.15
CA GLY A 192 7.60 14.94 -9.13
C GLY A 192 8.76 13.99 -8.90
N ARG A 193 9.62 14.31 -7.92
CA ARG A 193 10.82 13.54 -7.59
C ARG A 193 10.42 12.24 -6.89
N MET A 194 10.94 11.12 -7.39
CA MET A 194 10.89 9.81 -6.72
C MET A 194 12.29 9.29 -6.45
N LYS A 195 12.50 8.67 -5.29
CA LYS A 195 13.75 7.97 -4.94
C LYS A 195 13.40 6.53 -4.57
N ALA A 196 14.23 5.58 -4.97
CA ALA A 196 14.04 4.19 -4.58
C ALA A 196 15.36 3.44 -4.53
N GLY A 197 15.56 2.62 -3.50
CA GLY A 197 16.79 1.85 -3.33
C GLY A 197 16.76 0.91 -2.14
N ILE A 198 17.81 0.09 -2.05
CA ILE A 198 18.06 -0.78 -0.90
C ILE A 198 18.39 0.10 0.31
N VAL A 199 17.77 -0.20 1.44
CA VAL A 199 18.09 0.40 2.74
C VAL A 199 19.06 -0.50 3.49
N ASN A 200 18.77 -1.81 3.54
CA ASN A 200 19.62 -2.77 4.21
C ASN A 200 19.57 -4.18 3.56
N VAL A 201 20.63 -4.95 3.77
CA VAL A 201 20.74 -6.36 3.38
C VAL A 201 21.21 -7.16 4.60
N TYR A 202 20.26 -7.80 5.27
CA TYR A 202 20.55 -8.63 6.43
C TYR A 202 20.92 -10.05 5.99
N ASP A 203 22.02 -10.56 6.52
CA ASP A 203 22.43 -11.95 6.31
C ASP A 203 21.48 -12.93 7.05
N PRO A 204 21.23 -14.14 6.51
CA PRO A 204 20.42 -15.14 7.21
C PRO A 204 20.85 -15.38 8.65
N VAL A 205 22.16 -15.42 8.93
CA VAL A 205 22.68 -15.65 10.29
C VAL A 205 22.28 -14.51 11.22
N ALA A 206 22.37 -13.26 10.76
CA ALA A 206 21.95 -12.10 11.52
C ALA A 206 20.44 -12.15 11.83
N ILE A 207 19.59 -12.44 10.83
CA ILE A 207 18.14 -12.57 11.02
C ILE A 207 17.78 -13.70 11.98
N GLN A 208 18.48 -14.84 11.94
CA GLN A 208 18.21 -15.93 12.88
C GLN A 208 18.57 -15.57 14.32
N SER A 209 19.63 -14.77 14.52
CA SER A 209 20.07 -14.32 15.85
C SER A 209 19.13 -13.31 16.51
N MET A 210 18.37 -12.54 15.72
CA MET A 210 17.41 -11.55 16.21
C MET A 210 16.11 -12.22 16.67
N THR A 211 15.45 -11.71 17.70
CA THR A 211 14.06 -12.05 18.02
C THR A 211 13.10 -11.61 16.90
N VAL A 212 11.89 -12.19 16.85
CA VAL A 212 10.88 -11.79 15.86
C VAL A 212 10.51 -10.31 16.01
N GLN A 213 10.52 -9.79 17.23
CA GLN A 213 10.25 -8.41 17.56
C GLN A 213 11.33 -7.48 17.00
N GLU A 214 12.61 -7.81 17.19
CA GLU A 214 13.73 -7.05 16.62
C GLU A 214 13.71 -7.06 15.09
N VAL A 215 13.38 -8.19 14.46
CA VAL A 215 13.24 -8.26 13.00
C VAL A 215 12.10 -7.36 12.51
N ASN A 216 10.95 -7.38 13.20
CA ASN A 216 9.84 -6.48 12.86
C ASN A 216 10.20 -5.00 13.05
N GLU A 217 10.95 -4.67 14.09
CA GLU A 217 11.43 -3.32 14.36
C GLU A 217 12.39 -2.84 13.26
N ALA A 218 13.36 -3.67 12.88
CA ALA A 218 14.27 -3.37 11.78
C ALA A 218 13.54 -3.14 10.45
N ILE A 219 12.58 -4.02 10.12
CA ILE A 219 11.74 -3.88 8.92
C ILE A 219 10.94 -2.57 8.98
N ARG A 220 10.30 -2.27 10.12
CA ARG A 220 9.51 -1.04 10.27
C ARG A 220 10.36 0.21 10.09
N ASN A 221 11.54 0.26 10.69
CA ASN A 221 12.44 1.41 10.58
C ASN A 221 13.02 1.57 9.17
N ASP A 222 13.41 0.48 8.51
CA ASP A 222 13.96 0.54 7.16
C ASP A 222 12.91 0.99 6.12
N LEU A 223 11.66 0.55 6.28
CA LEU A 223 10.57 0.82 5.33
C LEU A 223 9.76 2.08 5.67
N TYR A 224 10.03 2.72 6.80
CA TYR A 224 9.29 3.91 7.22
C TYR A 224 9.52 5.07 6.25
N GLU A 225 8.42 5.67 5.80
CA GLU A 225 8.35 6.87 4.99
C GLU A 225 7.18 7.71 5.51
N ASP A 226 7.40 9.01 5.57
CA ASP A 226 6.36 10.01 5.83
C ASP A 226 6.51 11.12 4.79
N ALA A 227 5.62 11.09 3.79
CA ALA A 227 5.68 12.00 2.66
C ALA A 227 5.46 13.46 3.08
N CYS A 228 4.65 13.72 4.11
CA CYS A 228 4.44 15.07 4.63
C CYS A 228 5.71 15.58 5.33
N LEU A 229 6.27 14.78 6.24
CA LEU A 229 7.49 15.15 6.95
C LEU A 229 8.64 15.41 5.97
N ARG A 230 8.80 14.54 4.96
CA ARG A 230 9.81 14.72 3.92
C ARG A 230 9.55 16.00 3.10
N GLN A 231 8.29 16.34 2.78
CA GLN A 231 7.99 17.59 2.07
C GLN A 231 8.30 18.85 2.88
N ARG A 232 8.14 18.81 4.21
CA ARG A 232 8.55 19.93 5.09
C ARG A 232 10.05 20.22 5.00
N ILE A 233 10.86 19.20 4.69
CA ILE A 233 12.32 19.28 4.60
C ILE A 233 12.77 19.52 3.14
N GLU A 234 12.41 18.63 2.22
CA GLU A 234 12.92 18.63 0.84
C GLU A 234 12.19 19.61 -0.09
N ARG A 235 10.94 19.97 0.23
CA ARG A 235 10.08 20.87 -0.57
C ARG A 235 10.12 20.58 -2.07
N SER A 236 9.88 19.34 -2.47
CA SER A 236 9.88 18.94 -3.89
C SER A 236 8.53 19.22 -4.56
N GLU A 237 8.55 19.73 -5.78
CA GLU A 237 7.33 19.98 -6.56
C GLU A 237 6.81 18.70 -7.24
N TYR A 238 5.49 18.49 -7.17
CA TYR A 238 4.72 17.42 -7.81
C TYR A 238 3.65 18.04 -8.72
N ARG A 239 4.03 18.30 -9.97
CA ARG A 239 3.18 19.00 -10.94
C ARG A 239 2.13 18.08 -11.54
N GLY A 240 0.88 18.52 -11.50
CA GLY A 240 -0.26 17.80 -12.06
C GLY A 240 -1.44 18.74 -12.28
N LYS A 241 -2.60 18.16 -12.56
CA LYS A 241 -3.89 18.84 -12.57
C LYS A 241 -4.82 18.12 -11.59
N ASN A 242 -5.85 18.81 -11.14
CA ASN A 242 -6.90 18.26 -10.29
C ASN A 242 -6.32 17.63 -9.01
N LEU A 243 -5.48 18.40 -8.33
CA LEU A 243 -4.66 17.97 -7.20
C LEU A 243 -5.50 17.56 -5.98
N ALA A 244 -6.75 18.00 -5.88
CA ALA A 244 -7.64 17.60 -4.79
C ALA A 244 -8.67 16.53 -5.21
N GLU A 245 -8.77 16.21 -6.49
CA GLU A 245 -9.85 15.37 -7.01
C GLU A 245 -9.81 13.97 -6.38
N HIS A 246 -10.97 13.58 -5.87
CA HIS A 246 -11.27 12.38 -5.09
C HIS A 246 -10.57 12.28 -3.72
N MET A 247 -10.07 13.37 -3.16
CA MET A 247 -9.46 13.37 -1.82
C MET A 247 -10.44 12.95 -0.71
N GLU A 248 -11.75 13.10 -0.92
CA GLU A 248 -12.82 12.57 -0.09
C GLU A 248 -12.91 11.03 -0.08
N ARG A 249 -12.11 10.30 -0.87
CA ARG A 249 -11.90 8.84 -0.72
C ARG A 249 -11.02 8.49 0.48
N VAL A 250 -10.22 9.44 0.99
CA VAL A 250 -9.41 9.28 2.21
C VAL A 250 -9.84 10.23 3.31
N LEU A 251 -10.20 11.48 3.02
CA LEU A 251 -10.65 12.45 4.03
C LEU A 251 -12.18 12.40 4.15
N PHE A 252 -12.71 11.73 5.18
CA PHE A 252 -14.16 11.56 5.34
C PHE A 252 -14.77 12.45 6.43
N LEU A 253 -14.00 12.89 7.43
CA LEU A 253 -14.51 13.77 8.49
C LEU A 253 -14.11 15.22 8.23
N CYS A 254 -15.08 16.14 8.27
CA CYS A 254 -14.80 17.57 8.21
C CYS A 254 -14.27 18.09 9.56
N PRO A 255 -13.12 18.79 9.64
CA PRO A 255 -12.59 19.32 10.89
C PRO A 255 -13.46 20.41 11.50
N ARG A 256 -14.25 21.12 10.67
CA ARG A 256 -15.09 22.24 11.09
C ARG A 256 -16.43 21.77 11.67
N CYS A 257 -17.23 21.04 10.91
CA CYS A 257 -18.56 20.60 11.34
C CYS A 257 -18.62 19.16 11.87
N LYS A 258 -17.52 18.40 11.80
CA LYS A 258 -17.42 16.98 12.19
C LYS A 258 -18.29 16.00 11.40
N ALA A 259 -19.06 16.47 10.41
CA ALA A 259 -19.89 15.60 9.57
C ALA A 259 -19.05 14.68 8.68
N ALA A 260 -19.40 13.40 8.66
CA ALA A 260 -18.82 12.39 7.77
C ALA A 260 -19.43 12.46 6.36
N GLY A 261 -18.62 12.31 5.31
CA GLY A 261 -19.10 12.25 3.91
C GLY A 261 -19.68 13.56 3.37
N SER A 262 -19.43 14.69 4.05
CA SER A 262 -19.98 16.01 3.70
C SER A 262 -19.08 16.82 2.75
N MET A 263 -17.98 16.22 2.29
CA MET A 263 -16.94 16.89 1.52
C MET A 263 -16.88 16.37 0.10
N ILE A 264 -16.70 17.30 -0.85
CA ILE A 264 -16.64 17.03 -2.27
C ILE A 264 -15.43 17.77 -2.84
N SER A 265 -14.62 17.09 -3.63
CA SER A 265 -13.50 17.70 -4.34
C SER A 265 -13.85 18.06 -5.77
N LYS A 266 -13.15 19.07 -6.28
CA LYS A 266 -13.16 19.43 -7.70
C LYS A 266 -11.89 20.22 -8.01
N ASP A 267 -11.23 19.87 -9.10
CA ASP A 267 -9.96 20.45 -9.51
C ASP A 267 -8.94 20.38 -8.35
N ASP A 268 -8.36 21.51 -7.95
CA ASP A 268 -7.38 21.59 -6.86
C ASP A 268 -8.03 21.95 -5.52
N THR A 269 -9.36 21.87 -5.38
CA THR A 269 -10.11 22.28 -4.18
C THR A 269 -10.94 21.14 -3.58
N LEU A 270 -10.96 21.04 -2.24
CA LEU A 270 -11.93 20.26 -1.45
C LEU A 270 -12.87 21.20 -0.70
N ARG A 271 -14.17 20.94 -0.71
CA ARG A 271 -15.20 21.77 -0.06
C ARG A 271 -16.12 20.93 0.80
N CYS A 272 -16.59 21.50 1.91
CA CYS A 272 -17.65 20.93 2.73
C CYS A 272 -18.94 21.75 2.61
N SER A 273 -20.09 21.11 2.79
CA SER A 273 -21.39 21.79 2.91
C SER A 273 -21.46 22.85 4.01
N CYS A 274 -20.64 22.76 5.06
CA CYS A 274 -20.54 23.78 6.12
C CYS A 274 -19.71 25.02 5.74
N GLY A 275 -19.23 25.11 4.49
CA GLY A 275 -18.43 26.24 4.00
C GLY A 275 -16.92 26.12 4.20
N LEU A 276 -16.41 24.99 4.70
CA LEU A 276 -14.97 24.70 4.66
C LEU A 276 -14.51 24.65 3.19
N LYS A 277 -13.39 25.33 2.88
CA LYS A 277 -12.74 25.28 1.57
C LYS A 277 -11.23 25.13 1.77
N VAL A 278 -10.67 24.11 1.13
CA VAL A 278 -9.26 23.75 1.18
C VAL A 278 -8.74 23.64 -0.25
N THR A 279 -7.55 24.16 -0.55
CA THR A 279 -6.86 23.99 -1.83
C THR A 279 -5.58 23.20 -1.64
N VAL A 280 -5.21 22.38 -2.62
CA VAL A 280 -3.98 21.58 -2.63
C VAL A 280 -2.97 22.24 -3.55
N ASP A 281 -1.75 22.51 -3.08
CA ASP A 281 -0.69 23.08 -3.91
C ASP A 281 0.18 21.99 -4.60
N SER A 282 1.12 22.44 -5.44
CA SER A 282 2.05 21.54 -6.14
C SER A 282 3.07 20.85 -5.22
N PHE A 283 3.16 21.22 -3.95
CA PHE A 283 3.96 20.52 -2.94
C PHE A 283 3.15 19.44 -2.20
N GLY A 284 1.85 19.30 -2.50
CA GLY A 284 0.94 18.40 -1.82
C GLY A 284 0.44 18.90 -0.47
N MET A 285 0.60 20.20 -0.18
CA MET A 285 0.19 20.84 1.06
C MET A 285 -1.21 21.43 0.94
N LEU A 286 -1.92 21.46 2.06
CA LEU A 286 -3.28 21.97 2.19
C LEU A 286 -3.26 23.44 2.61
N HIS A 287 -4.08 24.26 1.95
CA HIS A 287 -4.24 25.69 2.22
C HIS A 287 -5.71 26.07 2.35
N GLY A 288 -6.03 27.00 3.24
CA GLY A 288 -7.40 27.44 3.46
C GLY A 288 -7.53 28.34 4.69
N VAL A 289 -8.71 28.91 4.89
CA VAL A 289 -9.01 29.73 6.06
C VAL A 289 -9.45 28.83 7.22
N ASP A 290 -8.78 28.98 8.37
CA ASP A 290 -9.04 28.22 9.59
C ASP A 290 -9.02 26.69 9.39
N ILE A 291 -8.06 26.21 8.59
CA ILE A 291 -7.82 24.78 8.41
C ILE A 291 -6.81 24.30 9.46
N PRO A 292 -7.11 23.27 10.27
CA PRO A 292 -6.21 22.85 11.34
C PRO A 292 -5.08 21.91 10.89
N PHE A 293 -5.02 21.58 9.59
CA PHE A 293 -4.08 20.59 9.04
C PHE A 293 -3.39 21.13 7.80
N GLU A 294 -2.08 20.89 7.71
CA GLU A 294 -1.27 21.31 6.58
C GLU A 294 -1.14 20.21 5.51
N SER A 295 -1.55 18.98 5.83
CA SER A 295 -1.43 17.83 4.93
C SER A 295 -2.57 16.83 5.06
N VAL A 296 -2.72 15.97 4.05
CA VAL A 296 -3.63 14.82 4.08
C VAL A 296 -3.24 13.85 5.21
N THR A 297 -1.94 13.69 5.48
CA THR A 297 -1.43 12.85 6.57
C THR A 297 -1.91 13.34 7.93
N ASP A 298 -1.76 14.63 8.21
CA ASP A 298 -2.16 15.24 9.49
C ASP A 298 -3.68 15.13 9.71
N TRP A 299 -4.46 15.35 8.65
CA TRP A 299 -5.91 15.20 8.70
C TRP A 299 -6.32 13.74 8.90
N ASP A 300 -5.72 12.80 8.18
CA ASP A 300 -5.98 11.36 8.33
C ASP A 300 -5.67 10.87 9.75
N MET A 301 -4.56 11.33 10.34
CA MET A 301 -4.22 11.03 11.73
C MET A 301 -5.27 11.56 12.72
N TRP A 302 -5.82 12.75 12.48
CA TRP A 302 -6.90 13.30 13.30
C TRP A 302 -8.17 12.46 13.18
N GLN A 303 -8.64 12.15 11.97
CA GLN A 303 -9.88 11.38 11.79
C GLN A 303 -9.77 9.96 12.36
N ARG A 304 -8.59 9.31 12.31
CA ARG A 304 -8.36 8.02 12.99
C ARG A 304 -8.62 8.10 14.49
N LYS A 305 -8.16 9.17 15.16
CA LYS A 305 -8.47 9.43 16.58
C LYS A 305 -9.96 9.68 16.81
N GLN A 306 -10.63 10.35 15.87
CA GLN A 306 -12.08 10.58 15.96
C GLN A 306 -12.87 9.28 15.82
N VAL A 307 -12.47 8.34 14.95
CA VAL A 307 -13.14 7.04 14.82
C VAL A 307 -13.19 6.32 16.17
N LYS A 308 -12.08 6.30 16.91
CA LYS A 308 -12.06 5.77 18.28
C LYS A 308 -13.07 6.46 19.20
N SER A 309 -13.09 7.79 19.18
CA SER A 309 -14.05 8.57 20.00
C SER A 309 -15.51 8.31 19.59
N LEU A 310 -15.78 8.13 18.30
CA LEU A 310 -17.11 7.82 17.78
C LEU A 310 -17.58 6.43 18.22
N ILE A 311 -16.69 5.45 18.31
CA ILE A 311 -17.00 4.12 18.85
C ILE A 311 -17.32 4.23 20.34
N ASP A 312 -16.50 4.94 21.12
CA ASP A 312 -16.66 5.08 22.56
C ASP A 312 -17.95 5.82 22.95
N LEU A 313 -18.42 6.74 22.11
CA LEU A 313 -19.65 7.52 22.30
C LEU A 313 -20.90 6.83 21.71
N ALA A 314 -20.74 5.81 20.87
CA ALA A 314 -21.86 5.13 20.24
C ALA A 314 -22.47 4.11 21.20
N ASP A 315 -23.49 4.52 21.96
CA ASP A 315 -24.26 3.62 22.84
C ASP A 315 -24.93 2.48 22.06
N SER A 316 -25.49 2.80 20.89
CA SER A 316 -25.95 1.88 19.86
C SER A 316 -26.34 2.68 18.60
N GLY A 317 -25.94 2.22 17.41
CA GLY A 317 -26.36 2.86 16.16
C GLY A 317 -25.28 2.87 15.08
N ILE A 318 -25.72 3.17 13.85
CA ILE A 318 -24.83 3.27 12.68
C ILE A 318 -23.89 4.46 12.87
N ILE A 319 -22.58 4.19 12.85
CA ILE A 319 -21.53 5.22 12.94
C ILE A 319 -21.28 5.82 11.56
N PHE A 320 -21.19 4.99 10.52
CA PHE A 320 -21.00 5.44 9.14
C PHE A 320 -22.03 4.85 8.19
N SER A 321 -22.54 5.69 7.31
CA SER A 321 -23.51 5.33 6.28
C SER A 321 -23.11 5.93 4.93
N ASP A 322 -23.47 5.25 3.84
CA ASP A 322 -23.42 5.75 2.46
C ASP A 322 -24.56 5.11 1.64
N ASP A 323 -25.13 5.86 0.72
CA ASP A 323 -26.15 5.36 -0.22
C ASP A 323 -25.53 4.90 -1.54
N GLU A 324 -26.31 4.17 -2.34
CA GLU A 324 -25.94 3.73 -3.70
C GLU A 324 -24.68 2.83 -3.73
N VAL A 325 -24.61 1.91 -2.77
CA VAL A 325 -23.57 0.89 -2.72
C VAL A 325 -24.18 -0.44 -3.16
N ASN A 326 -23.43 -1.19 -3.96
CA ASN A 326 -23.77 -2.51 -4.45
C ASN A 326 -22.88 -3.55 -3.79
N LEU A 327 -23.49 -4.62 -3.28
CA LEU A 327 -22.83 -5.81 -2.75
C LEU A 327 -22.74 -6.87 -3.84
N TYR A 328 -21.53 -7.37 -4.06
CA TYR A 328 -21.24 -8.49 -4.93
C TYR A 328 -20.61 -9.63 -4.12
N THR A 329 -20.86 -10.87 -4.54
CA THR A 329 -20.01 -12.01 -4.17
C THR A 329 -18.98 -12.26 -5.26
N ILE A 330 -17.78 -12.69 -4.84
CA ILE A 330 -16.69 -13.06 -5.76
C ILE A 330 -16.59 -14.59 -5.80
N GLY A 331 -17.00 -15.18 -6.92
CA GLY A 331 -16.94 -16.62 -7.18
C GLY A 331 -15.58 -17.10 -7.68
N SER A 332 -15.51 -18.39 -8.02
CA SER A 332 -14.33 -19.00 -8.66
C SER A 332 -13.99 -18.30 -9.98
N GLY A 333 -12.71 -17.94 -10.15
CA GLY A 333 -12.25 -17.18 -11.33
C GLY A 333 -12.50 -15.68 -11.28
N HIS A 334 -12.78 -15.10 -10.10
CA HIS A 334 -13.03 -13.66 -9.89
C HIS A 334 -14.29 -13.14 -10.60
N VAL A 335 -15.26 -14.02 -10.85
CA VAL A 335 -16.56 -13.63 -11.41
C VAL A 335 -17.39 -12.97 -10.31
N ARG A 336 -17.81 -11.73 -10.56
CA ARG A 336 -18.69 -10.98 -9.65
C ARG A 336 -20.13 -11.36 -9.90
N VAL A 337 -20.85 -11.71 -8.83
CA VAL A 337 -22.30 -11.94 -8.86
C VAL A 337 -22.96 -10.87 -7.99
N PHE A 338 -23.87 -10.10 -8.58
CA PHE A 338 -24.63 -9.09 -7.84
C PHE A 338 -25.52 -9.77 -6.80
N HIS A 339 -25.48 -9.26 -5.57
CA HIS A 339 -26.26 -9.78 -4.45
C HIS A 339 -27.38 -8.81 -4.07
N SER A 340 -27.03 -7.57 -3.73
CA SER A 340 -27.99 -6.53 -3.33
C SER A 340 -27.40 -5.14 -3.52
N GLY A 341 -28.22 -4.10 -3.42
CA GLY A 341 -27.77 -2.72 -3.42
C GLY A 341 -28.62 -1.85 -2.49
N GLY A 342 -28.10 -0.69 -2.11
CA GLY A 342 -28.81 0.27 -1.26
C GLY A 342 -27.87 1.04 -0.34
N THR A 343 -28.38 1.39 0.84
CA THR A 343 -27.62 2.06 1.89
C THR A 343 -26.77 1.04 2.66
N ILE A 344 -25.47 1.29 2.73
CA ILE A 344 -24.56 0.58 3.61
C ILE A 344 -24.49 1.31 4.95
N GLY A 345 -24.53 0.57 6.05
CA GLY A 345 -24.37 1.10 7.41
C GLY A 345 -23.41 0.24 8.21
N MET A 346 -22.51 0.85 8.98
CA MET A 346 -21.61 0.14 9.89
C MET A 346 -21.64 0.74 11.28
N ASP A 347 -21.78 -0.14 12.27
CA ASP A 347 -21.58 0.16 13.69
C ASP A 347 -20.35 -0.62 14.23
N SER A 348 -20.13 -0.59 15.54
CA SER A 348 -18.98 -1.26 16.15
C SER A 348 -19.02 -2.80 16.08
N GLY A 349 -20.20 -3.39 15.85
CA GLY A 349 -20.41 -4.84 15.84
C GLY A 349 -20.83 -5.41 14.49
N ASN A 350 -21.44 -4.63 13.59
CA ASN A 350 -22.02 -5.12 12.34
C ASN A 350 -21.83 -4.16 11.16
N LEU A 351 -21.65 -4.75 9.98
CA LEU A 351 -21.79 -4.12 8.67
C LEU A 351 -23.11 -4.57 8.04
N ARG A 352 -23.96 -3.64 7.57
CA ARG A 352 -25.29 -3.92 7.03
C ARG A 352 -25.47 -3.32 5.64
N ILE A 353 -26.08 -4.07 4.72
CA ILE A 353 -26.45 -3.59 3.39
C ILE A 353 -27.54 -4.49 2.78
N GLY A 354 -28.57 -3.90 2.18
CA GLY A 354 -29.55 -4.63 1.37
C GLY A 354 -30.18 -5.84 2.07
N GLY A 355 -30.50 -5.71 3.38
CA GLY A 355 -31.06 -6.78 4.21
C GLY A 355 -30.04 -7.77 4.80
N SER A 356 -28.80 -7.77 4.31
CA SER A 356 -27.71 -8.57 4.87
C SER A 356 -27.05 -7.85 6.06
N SER A 357 -26.61 -8.63 7.06
CA SER A 357 -25.86 -8.16 8.23
C SER A 357 -24.66 -9.07 8.46
N PHE A 358 -23.47 -8.50 8.53
CA PHE A 358 -22.21 -9.20 8.72
C PHE A 358 -21.62 -8.79 10.06
N SER A 359 -21.44 -9.76 10.97
CA SER A 359 -20.77 -9.50 12.25
C SER A 359 -19.30 -9.18 12.01
N ILE A 360 -18.83 -8.06 12.56
CA ILE A 360 -17.43 -7.64 12.49
C ILE A 360 -16.48 -8.68 13.10
N SER A 361 -16.94 -9.42 14.12
CA SER A 361 -16.15 -10.49 14.73
C SER A 361 -15.92 -11.69 13.80
N SER A 362 -16.83 -11.91 12.84
CA SER A 362 -16.78 -13.01 11.86
C SER A 362 -16.00 -12.66 10.60
N ILE A 363 -15.64 -11.38 10.40
CA ILE A 363 -14.83 -10.92 9.27
C ILE A 363 -13.34 -11.08 9.64
N PRO A 364 -12.62 -12.06 9.04
CA PRO A 364 -11.23 -12.33 9.40
C PRO A 364 -10.29 -11.21 8.94
N ASP A 365 -10.61 -10.56 7.83
CA ASP A 365 -9.88 -9.41 7.31
C ASP A 365 -10.80 -8.54 6.43
N MET A 366 -10.42 -7.27 6.29
CA MET A 366 -11.09 -6.29 5.43
C MET A 366 -10.03 -5.43 4.76
N ALA A 367 -10.23 -5.10 3.49
CA ALA A 367 -9.25 -4.35 2.72
C ALA A 367 -9.93 -3.49 1.66
N ILE A 368 -9.13 -2.63 1.01
CA ILE A 368 -9.60 -1.82 -0.11
C ILE A 368 -8.92 -2.28 -1.39
N HIS A 369 -9.72 -2.51 -2.42
CA HIS A 369 -9.29 -2.74 -3.80
C HIS A 369 -9.33 -1.43 -4.59
N GLY A 370 -8.30 -1.22 -5.42
CA GLY A 370 -8.15 0.03 -6.16
C GLY A 370 -8.17 1.25 -5.25
N SER A 371 -9.00 2.23 -5.61
CA SER A 371 -9.11 3.51 -4.91
C SER A 371 -10.25 3.53 -3.87
N GLN A 372 -11.29 2.70 -4.03
CA GLN A 372 -12.53 2.83 -3.28
C GLN A 372 -13.37 1.56 -3.08
N ASP A 373 -12.99 0.40 -3.62
CA ASP A 373 -13.82 -0.80 -3.48
C ASP A 373 -13.50 -1.50 -2.15
N LEU A 374 -14.50 -1.74 -1.30
CA LEU A 374 -14.28 -2.43 -0.02
C LEU A 374 -14.45 -3.94 -0.21
N VAL A 375 -13.47 -4.72 0.21
CA VAL A 375 -13.51 -6.20 0.13
C VAL A 375 -13.33 -6.83 1.49
N PHE A 376 -14.06 -7.91 1.73
CA PHE A 376 -13.98 -8.69 2.96
C PHE A 376 -14.50 -10.10 2.73
N SER A 377 -14.08 -11.04 3.56
CA SER A 377 -14.66 -12.38 3.60
C SER A 377 -15.57 -12.55 4.81
N CYS A 378 -16.66 -13.30 4.67
CA CYS A 378 -17.48 -13.77 5.80
C CYS A 378 -17.98 -15.18 5.46
N ASP A 379 -17.89 -16.12 6.42
CA ASP A 379 -18.37 -17.50 6.25
C ASP A 379 -17.84 -18.20 4.97
N ARG A 380 -16.56 -17.96 4.65
CA ARG A 380 -15.86 -18.47 3.45
C ARG A 380 -16.37 -17.93 2.11
N VAL A 381 -17.23 -16.90 2.14
CA VAL A 381 -17.66 -16.16 0.94
C VAL A 381 -16.90 -14.83 0.89
N ASN A 382 -16.41 -14.48 -0.29
CA ASN A 382 -15.75 -13.20 -0.55
C ASN A 382 -16.78 -12.20 -1.06
N TYR A 383 -16.81 -11.02 -0.44
CA TYR A 383 -17.71 -9.93 -0.77
C TYR A 383 -16.94 -8.71 -1.27
N GLU A 384 -17.54 -7.98 -2.20
CA GLU A 384 -17.04 -6.70 -2.71
C GLU A 384 -18.17 -5.68 -2.70
N LEU A 385 -17.91 -4.52 -2.11
CA LEU A 385 -18.79 -3.37 -2.08
C LEU A 385 -18.26 -2.32 -3.04
N LYS A 386 -19.10 -1.90 -3.99
CA LYS A 386 -18.76 -0.91 -5.01
C LYS A 386 -19.83 0.15 -5.12
N SER A 387 -19.46 1.34 -5.55
CA SER A 387 -20.39 2.40 -5.92
C SER A 387 -20.01 3.02 -7.26
N ASN A 388 -21.01 3.54 -7.97
CA ASN A 388 -20.81 4.31 -9.19
C ASN A 388 -20.42 5.78 -8.89
N LYS A 389 -20.67 6.26 -7.67
CA LYS A 389 -20.16 7.55 -7.17
C LYS A 389 -18.89 7.35 -6.35
N VAL A 390 -18.29 8.46 -5.92
CA VAL A 390 -17.15 8.42 -5.01
C VAL A 390 -17.59 7.78 -3.70
N PHE A 391 -16.99 6.64 -3.37
CA PHE A 391 -17.29 5.87 -2.16
C PHE A 391 -16.08 5.91 -1.23
N ASN A 392 -16.27 6.35 0.01
CA ASN A 392 -15.20 6.34 1.00
C ASN A 392 -15.19 4.99 1.72
N ALA A 393 -14.56 3.98 1.11
CA ALA A 393 -14.33 2.69 1.78
C ALA A 393 -13.39 2.80 3.00
N TRP A 394 -12.56 3.85 3.05
CA TRP A 394 -11.57 4.05 4.10
C TRP A 394 -12.18 4.21 5.50
N LYS A 395 -13.30 4.90 5.64
CA LYS A 395 -13.99 5.06 6.93
C LYS A 395 -14.49 3.73 7.49
N TYR A 396 -14.97 2.83 6.63
CA TYR A 396 -15.40 1.47 7.02
C TYR A 396 -14.21 0.60 7.42
N LEU A 397 -13.13 0.65 6.64
CA LEU A 397 -11.91 -0.09 6.95
C LEU A 397 -11.29 0.38 8.27
N LEU A 398 -11.24 1.68 8.54
CA LEU A 398 -10.79 2.22 9.83
C LEU A 398 -11.70 1.80 10.97
N LEU A 399 -13.02 1.91 10.82
CA LEU A 399 -13.95 1.45 11.86
C LEU A 399 -13.75 -0.05 12.15
N TYR A 400 -13.57 -0.88 11.13
CA TYR A 400 -13.23 -2.30 11.27
C TYR A 400 -11.90 -2.51 12.02
N ARG A 401 -10.84 -1.80 11.62
CA ARG A 401 -9.52 -1.97 12.25
C ARG A 401 -9.51 -1.51 13.70
N THR A 402 -10.15 -0.37 14.01
CA THR A 402 -10.26 0.14 15.38
C THR A 402 -11.04 -0.83 16.27
N THR A 403 -12.19 -1.32 15.81
CA THR A 403 -13.02 -2.28 16.57
C THR A 403 -12.32 -3.63 16.78
N ARG A 404 -11.44 -4.04 15.86
CA ARG A 404 -10.63 -5.27 15.98
C ARG A 404 -9.32 -5.08 16.76
N GLY A 405 -9.06 -3.88 17.29
CA GLY A 405 -7.80 -3.57 17.99
C GLY A 405 -6.57 -3.65 17.08
N ARG A 406 -6.77 -3.46 15.76
CA ARG A 406 -5.71 -3.46 14.74
C ARG A 406 -5.20 -2.05 14.40
N ASP A 407 -5.94 -1.02 14.77
CA ASP A 407 -5.47 0.36 14.62
C ASP A 407 -4.53 0.71 15.79
N LEU A 408 -3.24 0.75 15.48
CA LEU A 408 -2.17 1.63 16.00
C LEU A 408 -0.86 1.28 15.28
#